data_AF-A0A8K0GJY7-F1
#
_entry.id   AF-A0A8K0GJY7-F1
#
_cell.length_a   1.000
_cell.length_b   1.000
_cell.length_c   1.000
_cell.angle_alpha   90.00
_cell.angle_beta   90.00
_cell.angle_gamma   90.00
#
_symmetry.space_group_name_H-M   'P 1'
#
loop_
_entity.id
_entity.type
_entity.pdbx_description
1 polymer ?
#
loop_
_entity_poly.entity_id
_entity_poly.type
_entity_poly.pdbx_seq_one_letter_code
_entity_poly.pdbx_strand_id
1 'polypeptide(L)'
;MSRISSTSTITTTTKTSRSTLSSLNTNEREYSIKSEHTAIDRKSSIAAITDLVPLKKELKLHCERILCILDTTIAHLKISVCLSRLLRSNACMLRRYLTSQQVDYVQNVCMKYTGENKKQKIDIKKRFMAEKISSVVKNISQNLDETKRMISGKLSFPVRDVDDLTDPQMGQVMDILWNNCCLRQKILEEFELMPPNDVTVLVHYLRDLREIMENKLTTTSQQERIRERKLRISWLRKNRMEENVDQYKGLIEQQREKLGNVLQNKHDLIAKHLNKIEELKVTLREQLRRRVLESEKAMVELSVESELRQEELGTQVKLVTQQYENLLTQNMAAEKKIRSRRIKIEAQLSNWLNKYDADIGERNAEFEAIDEKCEKEKAHMKKIQELFDEQEEEYLVLFEEKEEEDQQAWEEKAYLYLMNRSARKIQRCWKAYRQRKIERKMAKKS
;
A
#
# COMPACT_ATOMS: atom_id res chain seq x y z
N MET A 1 6.62 27.17 13.54
CA MET A 1 6.78 26.71 14.93
C MET A 1 6.47 25.22 14.98
N SER A 2 7.40 24.46 15.58
CA SER A 2 7.23 23.10 16.15
C SER A 2 6.88 21.93 15.22
N ARG A 3 7.95 21.30 14.71
CA ARG A 3 7.98 19.89 14.28
C ARG A 3 7.81 18.98 15.50
N ILE A 4 7.00 17.93 15.39
CA ILE A 4 7.15 16.72 16.22
C ILE A 4 7.24 15.52 15.29
N SER A 5 8.47 15.00 15.21
CA SER A 5 8.82 13.73 14.62
C SER A 5 8.59 12.64 15.66
N SER A 6 7.81 11.61 15.32
CA SER A 6 7.76 10.36 16.09
C SER A 6 7.73 9.18 15.13
N THR A 7 8.93 8.72 14.83
CA THR A 7 9.24 7.37 14.33
C THR A 7 8.66 6.31 15.26
N SER A 8 7.88 5.37 14.71
CA SER A 8 7.56 4.12 15.40
C SER A 8 7.82 2.93 14.47
N THR A 9 8.27 1.88 15.12
CA THR A 9 9.26 0.93 14.65
C THR A 9 8.57 -0.29 14.03
N ILE A 10 9.17 -0.78 12.96
CA ILE A 10 8.84 -2.06 12.32
C ILE A 10 9.13 -3.19 13.31
N THR A 11 8.12 -4.00 13.65
CA THR A 11 8.32 -5.32 14.29
C THR A 11 7.66 -6.39 13.44
N THR A 12 8.46 -7.00 12.57
CA THR A 12 8.16 -8.24 11.87
C THR A 12 8.41 -9.42 12.80
N THR A 13 7.35 -10.07 13.27
CA THR A 13 7.46 -11.33 14.03
C THR A 13 7.72 -12.49 13.07
N THR A 14 8.99 -12.78 12.82
CA THR A 14 9.46 -14.02 12.20
C THR A 14 9.56 -15.09 13.27
N LYS A 15 8.63 -16.06 13.27
CA LYS A 15 8.67 -17.22 14.16
C LYS A 15 9.53 -18.31 13.51
N THR A 16 10.83 -18.13 13.64
CA THR A 16 11.85 -19.17 13.40
C THR A 16 11.85 -20.10 14.60
N SER A 17 11.53 -21.38 14.39
CA SER A 17 11.75 -22.43 15.39
C SER A 17 12.72 -23.44 14.82
N ARG A 18 13.94 -23.34 15.34
CA ARG A 18 15.12 -24.15 15.04
C ARG A 18 15.21 -25.25 16.11
N SER A 19 15.61 -26.44 15.67
CA SER A 19 16.36 -27.46 16.40
C SER A 19 15.86 -27.91 17.77
N THR A 20 15.45 -29.18 17.84
CA THR A 20 15.97 -30.11 18.84
C THR A 20 16.43 -31.39 18.15
N LEU A 21 17.72 -31.65 18.34
CA LEU A 21 18.49 -32.76 17.81
C LEU A 21 19.03 -33.45 19.07
N SER A 22 18.41 -34.56 19.46
CA SER A 22 18.83 -35.54 20.48
C SER A 22 17.68 -36.54 20.54
N SER A 23 17.82 -37.86 20.54
CA SER A 23 18.91 -38.77 20.87
C SER A 23 18.39 -40.14 20.40
N LEU A 24 19.19 -40.95 19.71
CA LEU A 24 19.79 -42.16 20.29
C LEU A 24 18.91 -42.79 21.38
N ASN A 25 18.18 -43.87 21.05
CA ASN A 25 18.53 -45.18 21.60
C ASN A 25 17.58 -46.30 21.11
N THR A 26 18.22 -47.34 20.57
CA THR A 26 18.00 -48.77 20.83
C THR A 26 16.60 -49.36 20.72
N ASN A 27 16.43 -50.23 19.72
CA ASN A 27 15.83 -51.58 19.77
C ASN A 27 15.72 -52.04 18.30
N GLU A 28 16.65 -52.76 17.65
CA GLU A 28 17.55 -53.86 18.05
C GLU A 28 16.89 -54.97 18.90
N ARG A 29 15.68 -55.38 18.48
CA ARG A 29 15.08 -56.69 18.70
C ARG A 29 14.17 -56.89 17.46
N GLU A 30 14.34 -57.85 16.56
CA GLU A 30 14.52 -59.28 16.74
C GLU A 30 15.27 -59.85 15.50
N TYR A 31 16.58 -60.04 15.64
CA TYR A 31 17.35 -61.00 14.83
C TYR A 31 17.87 -62.06 15.81
N SER A 32 16.99 -62.98 16.22
CA SER A 32 17.38 -64.09 17.10
C SER A 32 16.58 -65.36 16.80
N ILE A 33 16.58 -65.79 15.54
CA ILE A 33 16.29 -67.18 15.16
C ILE A 33 17.24 -67.58 14.01
N LYS A 34 18.55 -67.48 14.23
CA LYS A 34 19.59 -68.05 13.33
C LYS A 34 20.88 -68.35 14.10
N SER A 35 20.85 -69.22 15.10
CA SER A 35 22.11 -69.63 15.76
C SER A 35 22.10 -70.94 16.55
N GLU A 36 21.23 -71.93 16.25
CA GLU A 36 21.31 -73.22 16.99
C GLU A 36 21.02 -74.49 16.18
N HIS A 37 20.61 -74.39 14.92
CA HIS A 37 20.40 -75.57 14.05
C HIS A 37 21.49 -75.83 13.01
N THR A 38 22.65 -75.16 13.07
CA THR A 38 23.73 -75.31 12.08
C THR A 38 24.99 -76.02 12.58
N ALA A 39 25.01 -76.52 13.83
CA ALA A 39 26.17 -77.21 14.40
C ALA A 39 26.00 -78.74 14.49
N ILE A 40 24.78 -79.27 14.61
CA ILE A 40 24.53 -80.72 14.77
C ILE A 40 24.47 -81.46 13.43
N ASP A 41 24.20 -80.76 12.31
CA ASP A 41 24.11 -81.38 10.98
C ASP A 41 25.46 -81.47 10.23
N ARG A 42 26.51 -80.81 10.77
CA ARG A 42 27.84 -80.76 10.13
C ARG A 42 28.64 -82.05 10.31
N LYS A 43 28.46 -82.81 11.40
CA LYS A 43 29.19 -84.07 11.61
C LYS A 43 28.54 -85.27 10.92
N SER A 44 27.21 -85.29 10.75
CA SER A 44 26.50 -86.30 9.96
C SER A 44 26.70 -86.12 8.44
N SER A 45 26.86 -84.86 7.99
CA SER A 45 27.09 -84.57 6.56
C SER A 45 28.50 -84.93 6.08
N ILE A 46 29.55 -84.90 6.92
CA ILE A 46 30.93 -85.14 6.47
C ILE A 46 31.16 -86.60 6.06
N ALA A 47 30.54 -87.57 6.74
CA ALA A 47 30.63 -88.99 6.36
C ALA A 47 29.86 -89.30 5.06
N ALA A 48 28.70 -88.67 4.84
CA ALA A 48 27.93 -88.80 3.60
C ALA A 48 28.60 -88.11 2.39
N ILE A 49 29.45 -87.09 2.62
CA ILE A 49 30.11 -86.34 1.55
C ILE A 49 31.23 -87.17 0.89
N THR A 50 31.90 -88.07 1.61
CA THR A 50 32.98 -88.92 1.06
C THR A 50 32.48 -90.01 0.11
N ASP A 51 31.32 -90.62 0.38
CA ASP A 51 30.71 -91.65 -0.48
C ASP A 51 29.93 -91.08 -1.69
N LEU A 52 29.64 -89.77 -1.68
CA LEU A 52 28.98 -89.06 -2.78
C LEU A 52 29.95 -88.53 -3.85
N VAL A 53 31.27 -88.55 -3.60
CA VAL A 53 32.28 -88.06 -4.57
C VAL A 53 32.37 -88.93 -5.83
N PRO A 54 32.37 -90.28 -5.75
CA PRO A 54 32.40 -91.13 -6.95
C PRO A 54 31.12 -90.97 -7.77
N LEU A 55 29.96 -90.95 -7.09
CA LEU A 55 28.64 -90.82 -7.72
C LEU A 55 28.46 -89.46 -8.42
N LYS A 56 28.98 -88.37 -7.84
CA LYS A 56 28.98 -87.04 -8.46
C LYS A 56 29.88 -86.96 -9.69
N LYS A 57 31.04 -87.63 -9.67
CA LYS A 57 31.95 -87.69 -10.83
C LYS A 57 31.33 -88.50 -11.96
N GLU A 58 30.68 -89.62 -11.64
CA GLU A 58 29.96 -90.45 -12.61
C GLU A 58 28.76 -89.71 -13.21
N LEU A 59 27.95 -89.05 -12.39
CA LEU A 59 26.84 -88.22 -12.87
C LEU A 59 27.33 -87.09 -13.79
N LYS A 60 28.43 -86.41 -13.42
CA LYS A 60 29.03 -85.36 -14.24
C LYS A 60 29.51 -85.92 -15.59
N LEU A 61 30.14 -87.09 -15.59
CA LEU A 61 30.55 -87.78 -16.80
C LEU A 61 29.35 -88.13 -17.70
N HIS A 62 28.24 -88.59 -17.12
CA HIS A 62 27.00 -88.84 -17.85
C HIS A 62 26.39 -87.55 -18.41
N CYS A 63 26.41 -86.46 -17.66
CA CYS A 63 25.94 -85.16 -18.14
C CYS A 63 26.79 -84.67 -19.31
N GLU A 64 28.12 -84.76 -19.20
CA GLU A 64 29.06 -84.40 -20.27
C GLU A 64 28.86 -85.30 -21.51
N ARG A 65 28.61 -86.60 -21.33
CA ARG A 65 28.27 -87.51 -22.44
C ARG A 65 26.96 -87.13 -23.13
N ILE A 66 25.91 -86.84 -22.38
CA ILE A 66 24.60 -86.45 -22.92
C ILE A 66 24.70 -85.11 -23.68
N LEU A 67 25.38 -84.12 -23.09
CA LEU A 67 25.62 -82.83 -23.74
C LEU A 67 26.50 -82.98 -24.98
N CYS A 68 27.53 -83.83 -24.94
CA CYS A 68 28.37 -84.12 -26.10
C CYS A 68 27.58 -84.79 -27.23
N ILE A 69 26.69 -85.73 -26.91
CA ILE A 69 25.77 -86.33 -27.91
C ILE A 69 24.88 -85.24 -28.51
N LEU A 70 24.31 -84.36 -27.68
CA LEU A 70 23.47 -83.27 -28.16
C LEU A 70 24.24 -82.27 -29.05
N ASP A 71 25.47 -81.91 -28.66
CA ASP A 71 26.36 -81.06 -29.47
C ASP A 71 26.73 -81.70 -30.80
N THR A 72 26.99 -83.02 -30.78
CA THR A 72 27.29 -83.80 -31.97
C THR A 72 26.08 -83.85 -32.90
N THR A 73 24.86 -84.07 -32.37
CA THR A 73 23.62 -84.04 -33.17
C THR A 73 23.31 -82.66 -33.74
N ILE A 74 23.51 -81.59 -32.97
CA ILE A 74 23.37 -80.21 -33.46
C ILE A 74 24.34 -79.97 -34.61
N ALA A 75 25.60 -80.40 -34.48
CA ALA A 75 26.59 -80.24 -35.53
C ALA A 75 26.32 -81.12 -36.77
N HIS A 76 25.87 -82.36 -36.60
CA HIS A 76 25.39 -83.21 -37.70
C HIS A 76 24.20 -82.56 -38.43
N LEU A 77 23.26 -81.97 -37.68
CA LEU A 77 22.12 -81.26 -38.26
C LEU A 77 22.58 -80.04 -39.05
N LYS A 78 23.50 -79.23 -38.53
CA LYS A 78 24.09 -78.11 -39.27
C LYS A 78 24.73 -78.55 -40.59
N ILE A 79 25.51 -79.63 -40.58
CA ILE A 79 26.18 -80.15 -41.78
C ILE A 79 25.17 -80.69 -42.79
N SER A 80 24.16 -81.43 -42.33
CA SER A 80 23.12 -81.97 -43.22
C SER A 80 22.26 -80.88 -43.87
N VAL A 81 22.06 -79.74 -43.21
CA VAL A 81 21.40 -78.58 -43.80
C VAL A 81 22.27 -77.91 -44.85
N CYS A 82 23.56 -77.69 -44.54
CA CYS A 82 24.51 -77.12 -45.49
C CYS A 82 24.78 -78.02 -46.70
N LEU A 83 24.60 -79.34 -46.57
CA LEU A 83 24.79 -80.32 -47.64
C LEU A 83 24.01 -79.96 -48.92
N SER A 84 22.75 -79.57 -48.77
CA SER A 84 21.90 -79.16 -49.90
C SER A 84 22.43 -77.95 -50.68
N ARG A 85 23.15 -77.04 -49.99
CA ARG A 85 23.72 -75.82 -50.57
C ARG A 85 25.11 -76.08 -51.16
N LEU A 86 25.93 -76.90 -50.49
CA LEU A 86 27.24 -77.36 -50.98
C LEU A 86 27.11 -78.13 -52.30
N LEU A 87 25.99 -78.83 -52.50
CA LEU A 87 25.68 -79.53 -53.75
C LEU A 87 25.19 -78.58 -54.86
N ARG A 88 24.52 -77.47 -54.52
CA ARG A 88 24.06 -76.46 -55.49
C ARG A 88 25.18 -75.60 -56.05
N SER A 89 26.30 -75.44 -55.34
CA SER A 89 27.47 -74.66 -55.78
C SER A 89 28.50 -75.50 -56.57
N ASN A 90 28.05 -76.48 -57.36
CA ASN A 90 28.88 -77.38 -58.18
C ASN A 90 29.94 -78.18 -57.40
N ALA A 91 29.73 -78.43 -56.10
CA ALA A 91 30.67 -79.14 -55.23
C ALA A 91 32.10 -78.54 -55.24
N CYS A 92 32.28 -77.27 -55.61
CA CYS A 92 33.59 -76.63 -55.71
C CYS A 92 34.31 -76.59 -54.34
N MET A 93 33.53 -76.43 -53.27
CA MET A 93 34.01 -76.49 -51.89
C MET A 93 34.39 -77.93 -51.48
N LEU A 94 33.65 -78.94 -51.93
CA LEU A 94 33.96 -80.34 -51.63
C LEU A 94 35.23 -80.80 -52.36
N ARG A 95 35.43 -80.41 -53.62
CA ARG A 95 36.63 -80.74 -54.44
C ARG A 95 37.95 -80.23 -53.85
N ARG A 96 37.91 -79.22 -53.00
CA ARG A 96 39.11 -78.66 -52.35
C ARG A 96 39.61 -79.51 -51.19
N TYR A 97 38.75 -80.33 -50.59
CA TYR A 97 39.06 -81.07 -49.35
C TYR A 97 38.83 -82.58 -49.47
N LEU A 98 38.17 -83.06 -50.53
CA LEU A 98 37.89 -84.48 -50.77
C LEU A 98 38.53 -84.93 -52.08
N THR A 99 38.92 -86.21 -52.15
CA THR A 99 39.42 -86.81 -53.40
C THR A 99 38.32 -86.85 -54.47
N SER A 100 38.68 -86.81 -55.75
CA SER A 100 37.69 -86.80 -56.86
C SER A 100 36.66 -87.93 -56.74
N GLN A 101 37.10 -89.13 -56.34
CA GLN A 101 36.22 -90.28 -56.13
C GLN A 101 35.22 -90.08 -54.98
N GLN A 102 35.64 -89.46 -53.87
CA GLN A 102 34.78 -89.16 -52.74
C GLN A 102 33.78 -88.05 -53.05
N VAL A 103 34.20 -87.04 -53.83
CA VAL A 103 33.29 -85.98 -54.29
C VAL A 103 32.23 -86.57 -55.22
N ASP A 104 32.63 -87.38 -56.19
CA ASP A 104 31.70 -88.03 -57.12
C ASP A 104 30.75 -88.96 -56.37
N TYR A 105 31.24 -89.69 -55.36
CA TYR A 105 30.41 -90.53 -54.49
C TYR A 105 29.39 -89.71 -53.67
N VAL A 106 29.84 -88.65 -52.97
CA VAL A 106 28.96 -87.76 -52.19
C VAL A 106 27.93 -87.10 -53.11
N GLN A 107 28.34 -86.64 -54.29
CA GLN A 107 27.47 -86.02 -55.27
C GLN A 107 26.44 -87.03 -55.81
N ASN A 108 26.87 -88.23 -56.20
CA ASN A 108 25.97 -89.29 -56.70
C ASN A 108 24.96 -89.75 -55.65
N VAL A 109 25.40 -89.95 -54.41
CA VAL A 109 24.51 -90.36 -53.31
C VAL A 109 23.56 -89.24 -52.97
N CYS A 110 24.04 -88.00 -52.81
CA CYS A 110 23.15 -86.89 -52.46
C CYS A 110 22.16 -86.53 -53.57
N MET A 111 22.54 -86.66 -54.85
CA MET A 111 21.64 -86.45 -56.00
C MET A 111 20.43 -87.38 -55.97
N LYS A 112 20.54 -88.59 -55.40
CA LYS A 112 19.38 -89.48 -55.17
C LYS A 112 18.35 -88.89 -54.20
N TYR A 113 18.76 -87.99 -53.31
CA TYR A 113 17.87 -87.35 -52.31
C TYR A 113 17.52 -85.91 -52.67
N THR A 114 18.38 -85.18 -53.40
CA THR A 114 18.14 -83.80 -53.86
C THR A 114 17.41 -83.72 -55.20
N GLY A 115 17.19 -84.84 -55.90
CA GLY A 115 16.48 -84.89 -57.18
C GLY A 115 15.06 -84.31 -57.14
N GLU A 116 14.77 -83.46 -58.11
CA GLU A 116 13.50 -82.76 -58.36
C GLU A 116 12.28 -83.68 -58.67
N ASN A 117 12.44 -85.00 -58.61
CA ASN A 117 11.36 -85.99 -58.78
C ASN A 117 10.70 -86.44 -57.45
N LYS A 118 10.28 -85.49 -56.60
CA LYS A 118 9.50 -85.81 -55.38
C LYS A 118 8.27 -84.93 -55.14
N LYS A 119 7.64 -84.38 -56.20
CA LYS A 119 6.27 -83.85 -56.07
C LYS A 119 5.20 -84.92 -55.83
N GLN A 120 5.49 -86.23 -56.03
CA GLN A 120 4.53 -87.32 -55.76
C GLN A 120 4.75 -88.11 -54.46
N LYS A 121 5.92 -88.04 -53.80
CA LYS A 121 6.17 -88.78 -52.53
C LYS A 121 6.00 -87.94 -51.26
N ILE A 122 5.88 -86.61 -51.38
CA ILE A 122 5.72 -85.70 -50.24
C ILE A 122 4.25 -85.66 -49.77
N ASP A 123 3.26 -85.84 -50.65
CA ASP A 123 1.84 -85.82 -50.25
C ASP A 123 1.41 -87.08 -49.47
N ILE A 124 2.00 -88.24 -49.75
CA ILE A 124 1.70 -89.48 -49.01
C ILE A 124 2.31 -89.43 -47.60
N LYS A 125 3.51 -88.87 -47.44
CA LYS A 125 4.16 -88.73 -46.12
C LYS A 125 3.58 -87.58 -45.28
N LYS A 126 3.13 -86.48 -45.90
CA LYS A 126 2.44 -85.39 -45.19
C LYS A 126 1.09 -85.84 -44.64
N ARG A 127 0.30 -86.64 -45.38
CA ARG A 127 -0.95 -87.23 -44.86
C ARG A 127 -0.68 -88.21 -43.71
N PHE A 128 0.30 -89.09 -43.85
CA PHE A 128 0.61 -90.10 -42.82
C PHE A 128 1.19 -89.49 -41.52
N MET A 129 1.98 -88.42 -41.61
CA MET A 129 2.48 -87.72 -40.40
C MET A 129 1.44 -86.78 -39.78
N ALA A 130 0.58 -86.12 -40.55
CA ALA A 130 -0.48 -85.30 -39.99
C ALA A 130 -1.50 -86.13 -39.19
N GLU A 131 -1.81 -87.34 -39.63
CA GLU A 131 -2.74 -88.25 -38.95
C GLU A 131 -2.13 -88.82 -37.66
N LYS A 132 -0.81 -89.08 -37.64
CA LYS A 132 -0.08 -89.51 -36.43
C LYS A 132 0.18 -88.38 -35.44
N ILE A 133 0.47 -87.17 -35.91
CA ILE A 133 0.64 -86.01 -35.03
C ILE A 133 -0.72 -85.62 -34.44
N SER A 134 -1.82 -85.72 -35.19
CA SER A 134 -3.17 -85.48 -34.67
C SER A 134 -3.59 -86.50 -33.60
N SER A 135 -3.23 -87.78 -33.75
CA SER A 135 -3.51 -88.79 -32.71
C SER A 135 -2.61 -88.64 -31.48
N VAL A 136 -1.33 -88.28 -31.65
CA VAL A 136 -0.41 -88.01 -30.53
C VAL A 136 -0.79 -86.72 -29.79
N VAL A 137 -1.16 -85.65 -30.49
CA VAL A 137 -1.62 -84.41 -29.87
C VAL A 137 -2.96 -84.63 -29.16
N LYS A 138 -3.91 -85.38 -29.73
CA LYS A 138 -5.14 -85.77 -29.00
C LYS A 138 -4.84 -86.59 -27.74
N ASN A 139 -3.88 -87.51 -27.80
CA ASN A 139 -3.47 -88.30 -26.63
C ASN A 139 -2.72 -87.47 -25.58
N ILE A 140 -1.97 -86.43 -25.96
CA ILE A 140 -1.28 -85.53 -25.01
C ILE A 140 -2.29 -84.56 -24.38
N SER A 141 -3.25 -84.04 -25.14
CA SER A 141 -4.31 -83.16 -24.64
C SER A 141 -5.24 -83.89 -23.66
N GLN A 142 -5.53 -85.17 -23.89
CA GLN A 142 -6.37 -85.97 -23.00
C GLN A 142 -5.64 -86.50 -21.75
N ASN A 143 -4.29 -86.53 -21.73
CA ASN A 143 -3.51 -87.06 -20.61
C ASN A 143 -2.84 -86.00 -19.72
N LEU A 144 -3.09 -84.70 -19.95
CA LEU A 144 -2.51 -83.65 -19.10
C LEU A 144 -3.19 -83.55 -17.71
N ASP A 145 -4.41 -84.08 -17.56
CA ASP A 145 -5.12 -84.11 -16.27
C ASP A 145 -4.87 -85.38 -15.45
N GLU A 146 -4.33 -86.45 -16.04
CA GLU A 146 -3.98 -87.71 -15.33
C GLU A 146 -2.49 -87.83 -14.96
N THR A 147 -1.61 -87.02 -15.56
CA THR A 147 -0.15 -87.11 -15.38
C THR A 147 0.37 -86.63 -14.01
N LYS A 148 -0.48 -86.10 -13.14
CA LYS A 148 -0.16 -85.93 -11.70
C LYS A 148 -0.36 -87.20 -10.86
N ARG A 149 -0.98 -88.27 -11.38
CA ARG A 149 -1.20 -89.53 -10.65
C ARG A 149 -0.28 -90.69 -11.05
N MET A 150 0.62 -90.55 -12.04
CA MET A 150 1.45 -91.65 -12.58
C MET A 150 2.98 -91.45 -12.48
N ILE A 151 3.50 -90.75 -11.45
CA ILE A 151 4.97 -90.59 -11.28
C ILE A 151 5.62 -91.74 -10.49
N SER A 152 4.95 -92.88 -10.28
CA SER A 152 5.55 -94.07 -9.64
C SER A 152 5.70 -95.30 -10.55
N GLY A 153 5.40 -95.20 -11.84
CA GLY A 153 5.51 -96.33 -12.77
C GLY A 153 6.75 -96.23 -13.66
N LYS A 154 7.64 -97.23 -13.61
CA LYS A 154 8.75 -97.42 -14.57
C LYS A 154 8.20 -97.43 -16.00
N LEU A 155 8.40 -96.35 -16.76
CA LEU A 155 8.18 -96.30 -18.20
C LEU A 155 9.42 -96.88 -18.91
N SER A 156 9.39 -98.18 -19.23
CA SER A 156 10.25 -98.72 -20.27
C SER A 156 9.63 -98.36 -21.62
N PHE A 157 10.18 -97.36 -22.29
CA PHE A 157 9.88 -97.15 -23.70
C PHE A 157 10.52 -98.30 -24.50
N PRO A 158 9.77 -99.00 -25.37
CA PRO A 158 10.38 -99.93 -26.31
C PRO A 158 11.22 -99.11 -27.29
N VAL A 159 12.54 -99.14 -27.10
CA VAL A 159 13.50 -98.70 -28.11
C VAL A 159 13.29 -99.65 -29.28
N ARG A 160 12.58 -99.20 -30.32
CA ARG A 160 12.67 -99.86 -31.61
C ARG A 160 14.09 -99.65 -32.11
N ASP A 161 14.74 -100.74 -32.51
CA ASP A 161 16.04 -100.70 -33.15
C ASP A 161 16.00 -99.66 -34.29
N VAL A 162 16.83 -98.62 -34.13
CA VAL A 162 16.89 -97.44 -35.02
C VAL A 162 17.56 -97.81 -36.36
N ASP A 163 18.04 -99.03 -36.49
CA ASP A 163 18.85 -99.51 -37.60
C ASP A 163 18.08 -99.66 -38.93
N ASP A 164 16.75 -99.68 -38.91
CA ASP A 164 15.94 -99.86 -40.13
C ASP A 164 15.56 -98.55 -40.87
N LEU A 165 15.93 -97.36 -40.36
CA LEU A 165 15.57 -96.07 -40.99
C LEU A 165 16.74 -95.26 -41.57
N THR A 166 17.99 -95.69 -41.35
CA THR A 166 19.17 -95.03 -41.90
C THR A 166 19.56 -95.68 -43.23
N ASP A 167 19.49 -94.91 -44.31
CA ASP A 167 20.09 -95.36 -45.56
C ASP A 167 21.62 -95.46 -45.37
N PRO A 168 22.23 -96.66 -45.48
CA PRO A 168 23.64 -96.86 -45.21
C PRO A 168 24.55 -95.98 -46.08
N GLN A 169 24.08 -95.63 -47.29
CA GLN A 169 24.83 -94.78 -48.22
C GLN A 169 24.89 -93.33 -47.74
N MET A 170 23.79 -92.80 -47.17
CA MET A 170 23.78 -91.44 -46.60
C MET A 170 24.57 -91.38 -45.28
N GLY A 171 24.56 -92.46 -44.49
CA GLY A 171 25.43 -92.60 -43.32
C GLY A 171 26.91 -92.48 -43.69
N GLN A 172 27.36 -93.23 -44.69
CA GLN A 172 28.73 -93.14 -45.20
C GLN A 172 29.09 -91.74 -45.73
N VAL A 173 28.15 -91.05 -46.39
CA VAL A 173 28.36 -89.66 -46.82
C VAL A 173 28.53 -88.72 -45.63
N MET A 174 27.68 -88.81 -44.61
CA MET A 174 27.79 -87.98 -43.41
C MET A 174 29.09 -88.29 -42.65
N ASP A 175 29.53 -89.54 -42.59
CA ASP A 175 30.82 -89.92 -41.99
C ASP A 175 32.00 -89.36 -42.78
N ILE A 176 31.98 -89.41 -44.11
CA ILE A 176 33.01 -88.80 -44.97
C ILE A 176 33.07 -87.29 -44.72
N LEU A 177 31.92 -86.61 -44.59
CA LEU A 177 31.87 -85.17 -44.34
C LEU A 177 32.29 -84.82 -42.89
N TRP A 178 31.97 -85.68 -41.93
CA TRP A 178 32.25 -85.48 -40.51
C TRP A 178 33.72 -85.74 -40.13
N ASN A 179 34.32 -86.79 -40.71
CA ASN A 179 35.70 -87.19 -40.43
C ASN A 179 36.73 -86.23 -41.04
N ASN A 180 36.36 -85.45 -42.04
CA ASN A 180 37.20 -84.39 -42.60
C ASN A 180 37.13 -83.11 -41.74
N CYS A 181 38.06 -82.95 -40.80
CA CYS A 181 38.05 -81.85 -39.82
C CYS A 181 38.05 -80.44 -40.46
N CYS A 182 38.85 -80.23 -41.50
CA CYS A 182 38.94 -78.94 -42.23
C CYS A 182 37.63 -78.60 -42.95
N LEU A 183 36.98 -79.62 -43.51
CA LEU A 183 35.70 -79.48 -44.19
C LEU A 183 34.59 -79.15 -43.19
N ARG A 184 34.53 -79.91 -42.09
CA ARG A 184 33.55 -79.71 -41.01
C ARG A 184 33.56 -78.28 -40.48
N GLN A 185 34.74 -77.72 -40.21
CA GLN A 185 34.86 -76.36 -39.68
C GLN A 185 34.35 -75.31 -40.68
N LYS A 186 34.71 -75.45 -41.96
CA LYS A 186 34.23 -74.55 -43.02
C LYS A 186 32.71 -74.62 -43.22
N ILE A 187 32.13 -75.82 -43.15
CA ILE A 187 30.69 -76.02 -43.26
C ILE A 187 29.93 -75.39 -42.07
N LEU A 188 30.50 -75.48 -40.87
CA LEU A 188 29.92 -74.87 -39.67
C LEU A 188 30.02 -73.33 -39.72
N GLU A 189 31.12 -72.77 -40.22
CA GLU A 189 31.26 -71.32 -40.46
C GLU A 189 30.24 -70.81 -41.50
N GLU A 190 30.06 -71.57 -42.60
CA GLU A 190 29.10 -71.22 -43.65
C GLU A 190 27.64 -71.36 -43.19
N PHE A 191 27.38 -72.24 -42.21
CA PHE A 191 26.06 -72.36 -41.57
C PHE A 191 25.69 -71.09 -40.78
N GLU A 192 26.64 -70.45 -40.09
CA GLU A 192 26.36 -69.25 -39.29
C GLU A 192 26.05 -68.01 -40.13
N LEU A 193 26.44 -68.03 -41.41
CA LEU A 193 26.14 -66.97 -42.39
C LEU A 193 24.80 -67.20 -43.12
N MET A 194 24.04 -68.24 -42.77
CA MET A 194 22.77 -68.52 -43.44
C MET A 194 21.59 -67.69 -42.90
N PRO A 195 20.70 -67.20 -43.77
CA PRO A 195 19.46 -66.55 -43.34
C PRO A 195 18.55 -67.55 -42.61
N PRO A 196 17.76 -67.08 -41.63
CA PRO A 196 16.93 -67.94 -40.82
C PRO A 196 15.88 -68.66 -41.69
N ASN A 197 16.00 -69.97 -41.77
CA ASN A 197 15.04 -70.88 -42.40
C ASN A 197 14.48 -71.85 -41.33
N ASP A 198 13.41 -72.60 -41.62
CA ASP A 198 12.74 -73.48 -40.66
C ASP A 198 13.72 -74.43 -39.91
N VAL A 199 14.77 -74.87 -40.59
CA VAL A 199 15.79 -75.76 -39.99
C VAL A 199 16.79 -75.01 -39.09
N THR A 200 17.03 -73.72 -39.32
CA THR A 200 17.84 -72.88 -38.41
C THR A 200 17.11 -72.58 -37.10
N VAL A 201 15.78 -72.44 -37.16
CA VAL A 201 14.91 -72.31 -35.98
C VAL A 201 14.95 -73.60 -35.14
N LEU A 202 14.91 -74.77 -35.79
CA LEU A 202 15.10 -76.05 -35.10
C LEU A 202 16.47 -76.15 -34.42
N VAL A 203 17.54 -75.72 -35.10
CA VAL A 203 18.89 -75.67 -34.50
C VAL A 203 18.96 -74.69 -33.33
N HIS A 204 18.22 -73.57 -33.37
CA HIS A 204 18.12 -72.63 -32.24
C HIS A 204 17.39 -73.26 -31.06
N TYR A 205 16.23 -73.90 -31.27
CA TYR A 205 15.54 -74.63 -30.21
C TYR A 205 16.37 -75.79 -29.64
N LEU A 206 17.19 -76.46 -30.44
CA LEU A 206 18.11 -77.49 -29.93
C LEU A 206 19.26 -76.89 -29.11
N ARG A 207 19.72 -75.67 -29.44
CA ARG A 207 20.67 -74.91 -28.60
C ARG A 207 20.01 -74.46 -27.30
N ASP A 208 18.78 -73.98 -27.33
CA ASP A 208 18.04 -73.60 -26.13
C ASP A 208 17.77 -74.84 -25.26
N LEU A 209 17.39 -75.97 -25.89
CA LEU A 209 17.23 -77.24 -25.20
C LEU A 209 18.54 -77.71 -24.59
N ARG A 210 19.66 -77.56 -25.30
CA ARG A 210 21.01 -77.82 -24.76
C ARG A 210 21.26 -76.98 -23.53
N GLU A 211 21.01 -75.67 -23.58
CA GLU A 211 21.23 -74.77 -22.45
C GLU A 211 20.30 -75.11 -21.27
N ILE A 212 19.04 -75.45 -21.53
CA ILE A 212 18.09 -75.90 -20.51
C ILE A 212 18.55 -77.24 -19.91
N MET A 213 18.97 -78.20 -20.74
CA MET A 213 19.48 -79.50 -20.29
C MET A 213 20.77 -79.34 -19.51
N GLU A 214 21.70 -78.51 -19.98
CA GLU A 214 22.94 -78.18 -19.26
C GLU A 214 22.61 -77.57 -17.90
N ASN A 215 21.72 -76.59 -17.85
CA ASN A 215 21.26 -75.99 -16.60
C ASN A 215 20.56 -77.00 -15.69
N LYS A 216 19.72 -77.90 -16.20
CA LYS A 216 18.99 -78.89 -15.39
C LYS A 216 19.85 -80.08 -14.96
N LEU A 217 20.80 -80.51 -15.77
CA LEU A 217 21.75 -81.58 -15.47
C LEU A 217 22.85 -81.13 -14.50
N THR A 218 23.27 -79.86 -14.59
CA THR A 218 24.27 -79.28 -13.67
C THR A 218 23.65 -78.77 -12.37
N THR A 219 22.34 -78.45 -12.36
CA THR A 219 21.65 -78.04 -11.14
C THR A 219 21.28 -79.25 -10.30
N THR A 220 21.84 -79.32 -9.10
CA THR A 220 21.43 -80.31 -8.10
C THR A 220 20.05 -79.99 -7.52
N SER A 221 19.32 -81.01 -7.06
CA SER A 221 18.01 -80.83 -6.39
C SER A 221 18.08 -79.88 -5.18
N GLN A 222 19.22 -79.83 -4.49
CA GLN A 222 19.48 -78.90 -3.40
C GLN A 222 19.62 -77.44 -3.89
N GLN A 223 20.34 -77.21 -4.99
CA GLN A 223 20.46 -75.87 -5.57
C GLN A 223 19.11 -75.34 -6.07
N GLU A 224 18.27 -76.20 -6.67
CA GLU A 224 16.93 -75.80 -7.12
C GLU A 224 16.03 -75.43 -5.92
N ARG A 225 16.06 -76.22 -4.83
CA ARG A 225 15.37 -75.86 -3.58
C ARG A 225 15.84 -74.53 -2.99
N ILE A 226 17.14 -74.22 -3.09
CA ILE A 226 17.69 -72.94 -2.64
C ILE A 226 17.22 -71.79 -3.53
N ARG A 227 17.22 -71.96 -4.86
CA ARG A 227 16.71 -70.96 -5.81
C ARG A 227 15.23 -70.68 -5.56
N GLU A 228 14.42 -71.71 -5.40
CA GLU A 228 12.99 -71.57 -5.10
C GLU A 228 12.77 -70.85 -3.76
N ARG A 229 13.52 -71.20 -2.72
CA ARG A 229 13.46 -70.50 -1.43
C ARG A 229 13.82 -69.02 -1.57
N LYS A 230 14.87 -68.69 -2.32
CA LYS A 230 15.25 -67.30 -2.61
C LYS A 230 14.14 -66.56 -3.36
N LEU A 231 13.55 -67.19 -4.37
CA LEU A 231 12.45 -66.62 -5.13
C LEU A 231 11.24 -66.34 -4.26
N ARG A 232 10.86 -67.28 -3.38
CA ARG A 232 9.77 -67.10 -2.40
C ARG A 232 10.04 -65.94 -1.45
N ILE A 233 11.27 -65.82 -0.93
CA ILE A 233 11.67 -64.70 -0.06
C ILE A 233 11.59 -63.37 -0.82
N SER A 234 12.09 -63.31 -2.06
CA SER A 234 12.02 -62.13 -2.91
C SER A 234 10.56 -61.74 -3.23
N TRP A 235 9.70 -62.72 -3.48
CA TRP A 235 8.27 -62.49 -3.71
C TRP A 235 7.57 -61.95 -2.46
N LEU A 236 7.80 -62.55 -1.28
CA LEU A 236 7.26 -62.04 -0.01
C LEU A 236 7.76 -60.62 0.28
N ARG A 237 9.04 -60.34 0.00
CA ARG A 237 9.59 -58.98 0.13
C ARG A 237 8.92 -58.02 -0.83
N LYS A 238 8.71 -58.42 -2.09
CA LYS A 238 8.01 -57.61 -3.10
C LYS A 238 6.60 -57.27 -2.61
N ASN A 239 5.82 -58.24 -2.17
CA ASN A 239 4.45 -58.00 -1.68
C ASN A 239 4.45 -57.03 -0.49
N ARG A 240 5.36 -57.18 0.48
CA ARG A 240 5.49 -56.22 1.59
C ARG A 240 5.85 -54.82 1.10
N MET A 241 6.70 -54.71 0.07
CA MET A 241 7.01 -53.41 -0.53
C MET A 241 5.80 -52.82 -1.26
N GLU A 242 4.99 -53.63 -1.95
CA GLU A 242 3.74 -53.20 -2.57
C GLU A 242 2.73 -52.69 -1.52
N GLU A 243 2.55 -53.43 -0.41
CA GLU A 243 1.73 -52.99 0.73
C GLU A 243 2.22 -51.65 1.30
N ASN A 244 3.53 -51.50 1.51
CA ASN A 244 4.12 -50.24 1.98
C ASN A 244 3.88 -49.10 0.98
N VAL A 245 4.04 -49.36 -0.31
CA VAL A 245 3.77 -48.37 -1.37
C VAL A 245 2.32 -47.92 -1.33
N ASP A 246 1.37 -48.83 -1.16
CA ASP A 246 -0.05 -48.48 -1.09
C ASP A 246 -0.40 -47.73 0.20
N GLN A 247 0.21 -48.08 1.33
CA GLN A 247 0.11 -47.29 2.57
C GLN A 247 0.63 -45.86 2.38
N TYR A 248 1.80 -45.69 1.75
CA TYR A 248 2.36 -44.37 1.48
C TYR A 248 1.51 -43.56 0.50
N LYS A 249 0.95 -44.18 -0.54
CA LYS A 249 -0.02 -43.51 -1.42
C LYS A 249 -1.25 -43.04 -0.65
N GLY A 250 -1.79 -43.87 0.24
CA GLY A 250 -2.91 -43.49 1.10
C GLY A 250 -2.59 -42.30 2.00
N LEU A 251 -1.42 -42.27 2.63
CA LEU A 251 -0.96 -41.14 3.44
C LEU A 251 -0.80 -39.85 2.62
N ILE A 252 -0.26 -39.95 1.41
CA ILE A 252 -0.12 -38.80 0.49
C ILE A 252 -1.51 -38.26 0.13
N GLU A 253 -2.47 -39.13 -0.17
CA GLU A 253 -3.81 -38.69 -0.55
C GLU A 253 -4.54 -38.02 0.63
N GLN A 254 -4.43 -38.58 1.84
CA GLN A 254 -4.95 -37.93 3.06
C GLN A 254 -4.31 -36.57 3.32
N GLN A 255 -3.01 -36.42 3.06
CA GLN A 255 -2.33 -35.12 3.19
C GLN A 255 -2.82 -34.13 2.12
N ARG A 256 -3.00 -34.58 0.88
CA ARG A 256 -3.56 -33.75 -0.21
C ARG A 256 -4.96 -33.28 0.11
N GLU A 257 -5.82 -34.14 0.65
CA GLU A 257 -7.18 -33.77 1.05
C GLU A 257 -7.17 -32.74 2.19
N LYS A 258 -6.35 -32.97 3.24
CA LYS A 258 -6.19 -32.00 4.34
C LYS A 258 -5.70 -30.65 3.84
N LEU A 259 -4.69 -30.63 2.98
CA LEU A 259 -4.16 -29.40 2.39
C LEU A 259 -5.20 -28.73 1.47
N GLY A 260 -5.94 -29.50 0.68
CA GLY A 260 -7.04 -29.03 -0.15
C GLY A 260 -8.12 -28.33 0.67
N ASN A 261 -8.54 -28.94 1.78
CA ASN A 261 -9.52 -28.36 2.70
C ASN A 261 -9.01 -27.06 3.35
N VAL A 262 -7.74 -27.03 3.78
CA VAL A 262 -7.11 -25.81 4.33
C VAL A 262 -7.05 -24.72 3.26
N LEU A 263 -6.63 -25.05 2.03
CA LEU A 263 -6.59 -24.10 0.92
C LEU A 263 -7.99 -23.57 0.60
N GLN A 264 -9.01 -24.43 0.53
CA GLN A 264 -10.38 -24.00 0.27
C GLN A 264 -10.87 -23.04 1.36
N ASN A 265 -10.67 -23.37 2.63
CA ASN A 265 -11.01 -22.48 3.75
C ASN A 265 -10.31 -21.12 3.66
N LYS A 266 -9.05 -21.08 3.21
CA LYS A 266 -8.32 -19.83 2.99
C LYS A 266 -8.86 -19.06 1.79
N HIS A 267 -9.21 -19.73 0.70
CA HIS A 267 -9.84 -19.09 -0.47
C HIS A 267 -11.19 -18.48 -0.10
N ASP A 268 -12.03 -19.19 0.65
CA ASP A 268 -13.32 -18.69 1.11
C ASP A 268 -13.16 -17.47 2.05
N LEU A 269 -12.15 -17.49 2.92
CA LEU A 269 -11.83 -16.37 3.80
C LEU A 269 -11.35 -15.14 2.99
N ILE A 270 -10.47 -15.36 2.01
CA ILE A 270 -10.01 -14.31 1.09
C ILE A 270 -11.20 -13.70 0.34
N ALA A 271 -12.09 -14.54 -0.21
CA ALA A 271 -13.29 -14.08 -0.91
C ALA A 271 -14.19 -13.22 0.00
N LYS A 272 -14.42 -13.64 1.25
CA LYS A 272 -15.16 -12.85 2.25
C LYS A 272 -14.51 -11.50 2.52
N HIS A 273 -13.19 -11.45 2.68
CA HIS A 273 -12.46 -10.20 2.90
C HIS A 273 -12.50 -9.28 1.69
N LEU A 274 -12.37 -9.81 0.47
CA LEU A 274 -12.49 -9.03 -0.77
C LEU A 274 -13.89 -8.41 -0.91
N ASN A 275 -14.95 -9.19 -0.66
CA ASN A 275 -16.31 -8.68 -0.65
C ASN A 275 -16.48 -7.57 0.40
N LYS A 276 -15.93 -7.75 1.61
CA LYS A 276 -16.01 -6.72 2.65
C LYS A 276 -15.28 -5.43 2.27
N ILE A 277 -14.12 -5.55 1.63
CA ILE A 277 -13.38 -4.39 1.13
C ILE A 277 -14.21 -3.64 0.09
N GLU A 278 -14.88 -4.35 -0.83
CA GLU A 278 -15.70 -3.71 -1.85
C GLU A 278 -16.96 -3.04 -1.27
N GLU A 279 -17.65 -3.70 -0.33
CA GLU A 279 -18.75 -3.08 0.43
C GLU A 279 -18.32 -1.78 1.12
N LEU A 280 -17.15 -1.81 1.79
CA LEU A 280 -16.61 -0.63 2.47
C LEU A 280 -16.26 0.47 1.48
N LYS A 281 -15.65 0.15 0.33
CA LYS A 281 -15.35 1.13 -0.73
C LYS A 281 -16.61 1.78 -1.28
N VAL A 282 -17.67 1.01 -1.52
CA VAL A 282 -18.96 1.56 -1.99
C VAL A 282 -19.56 2.48 -0.91
N THR A 283 -19.62 2.01 0.33
CA THR A 283 -20.17 2.78 1.46
C THR A 283 -19.42 4.09 1.68
N LEU A 284 -18.08 4.05 1.66
CA LEU A 284 -17.25 5.23 1.85
C LEU A 284 -17.39 6.22 0.69
N ARG A 285 -17.44 5.73 -0.55
CA ARG A 285 -17.67 6.59 -1.72
C ARG A 285 -19.00 7.33 -1.61
N GLU A 286 -20.05 6.62 -1.21
CA GLU A 286 -21.39 7.19 -1.03
C GLU A 286 -21.44 8.19 0.14
N GLN A 287 -20.82 7.87 1.28
CA GLN A 287 -20.72 8.79 2.42
C GLN A 287 -19.93 10.07 2.06
N LEU A 288 -18.80 9.92 1.36
CA LEU A 288 -18.00 11.05 0.92
C LEU A 288 -18.80 11.94 -0.04
N ARG A 289 -19.49 11.33 -1.01
CA ARG A 289 -20.34 12.06 -1.96
C ARG A 289 -21.44 12.84 -1.25
N ARG A 290 -22.12 12.23 -0.28
CA ARG A 290 -23.13 12.92 0.54
C ARG A 290 -22.55 14.09 1.32
N ARG A 291 -21.42 13.87 2.00
CA ARG A 291 -20.74 14.92 2.77
C ARG A 291 -20.31 16.10 1.91
N VAL A 292 -19.76 15.83 0.72
CA VAL A 292 -19.39 16.88 -0.23
C VAL A 292 -20.62 17.68 -0.63
N LEU A 293 -21.69 17.03 -1.08
CA LEU A 293 -22.93 17.70 -1.49
C LEU A 293 -23.59 18.51 -0.34
N GLU A 294 -23.65 17.94 0.86
CA GLU A 294 -24.14 18.63 2.06
C GLU A 294 -23.30 19.87 2.37
N SER A 295 -21.97 19.76 2.28
CA SER A 295 -21.06 20.87 2.54
C SER A 295 -21.15 21.96 1.47
N GLU A 296 -21.25 21.59 0.19
CA GLU A 296 -21.42 22.54 -0.92
C GLU A 296 -22.74 23.29 -0.79
N LYS A 297 -23.84 22.58 -0.46
CA LYS A 297 -25.15 23.21 -0.23
C LYS A 297 -25.07 24.21 0.93
N ALA A 298 -24.46 23.82 2.05
CA ALA A 298 -24.30 24.71 3.20
C ALA A 298 -23.43 25.93 2.89
N MET A 299 -22.35 25.76 2.12
CA MET A 299 -21.51 26.89 1.68
C MET A 299 -22.26 27.87 0.78
N VAL A 300 -23.08 27.36 -0.15
CA VAL A 300 -23.90 28.21 -1.01
C VAL A 300 -24.93 28.99 -0.20
N GLU A 301 -25.63 28.32 0.72
CA GLU A 301 -26.60 28.96 1.63
C GLU A 301 -25.95 30.08 2.45
N LEU A 302 -24.79 29.82 3.07
CA LEU A 302 -24.04 30.81 3.83
C LEU A 302 -23.53 31.97 2.96
N SER A 303 -23.11 31.69 1.73
CA SER A 303 -22.69 32.72 0.77
C SER A 303 -23.84 33.66 0.44
N VAL A 304 -25.02 33.11 0.12
CA VAL A 304 -26.22 33.89 -0.18
C VAL A 304 -26.67 34.70 1.03
N GLU A 305 -26.67 34.11 2.24
CA GLU A 305 -27.00 34.83 3.47
C GLU A 305 -26.02 35.99 3.72
N SER A 306 -24.73 35.76 3.50
CA SER A 306 -23.69 36.79 3.62
C SER A 306 -23.88 37.91 2.60
N GLU A 307 -24.20 37.59 1.35
CA GLU A 307 -24.46 38.57 0.29
C GLU A 307 -25.68 39.44 0.62
N LEU A 308 -26.79 38.82 1.04
CA LEU A 308 -27.99 39.54 1.47
C LEU A 308 -27.68 40.48 2.65
N ARG A 309 -26.94 40.00 3.66
CA ARG A 309 -26.56 40.82 4.81
C ARG A 309 -25.65 41.99 4.41
N GLN A 310 -24.75 41.78 3.45
CA GLN A 310 -23.89 42.83 2.93
C GLN A 310 -24.70 43.89 2.17
N GLU A 311 -25.69 43.47 1.40
CA GLU A 311 -26.62 44.38 0.72
C GLU A 311 -27.44 45.20 1.74
N GLU A 312 -28.04 44.54 2.74
CA GLU A 312 -28.77 45.20 3.83
C GLU A 312 -27.91 46.25 4.54
N LEU A 313 -26.71 45.89 4.99
CA LEU A 313 -25.78 46.82 5.62
C LEU A 313 -25.38 47.95 4.67
N GLY A 314 -25.19 47.66 3.38
CA GLY A 314 -24.91 48.65 2.35
C GLY A 314 -26.04 49.67 2.20
N THR A 315 -27.31 49.23 2.23
CA THR A 315 -28.47 50.14 2.19
C THR A 315 -28.59 50.97 3.46
N GLN A 316 -28.32 50.39 4.64
CA GLN A 316 -28.33 51.12 5.91
C GLN A 316 -27.25 52.21 5.95
N VAL A 317 -26.03 51.90 5.50
CA VAL A 317 -24.94 52.88 5.40
C VAL A 317 -25.36 54.03 4.49
N LYS A 318 -25.88 53.75 3.28
CA LYS A 318 -26.37 54.79 2.36
C LYS A 318 -27.44 55.67 3.00
N LEU A 319 -28.41 55.07 3.70
CA LEU A 319 -29.47 55.79 4.38
C LEU A 319 -28.92 56.72 5.47
N VAL A 320 -28.03 56.21 6.34
CA VAL A 320 -27.42 56.99 7.42
C VAL A 320 -26.56 58.13 6.86
N THR A 321 -25.79 57.89 5.80
CA THR A 321 -25.01 58.94 5.12
C THR A 321 -25.92 60.04 4.57
N GLN A 322 -27.03 59.69 3.90
CA GLN A 322 -27.99 60.68 3.42
C GLN A 322 -28.65 61.46 4.56
N GLN A 323 -29.02 60.79 5.66
CA GLN A 323 -29.57 61.46 6.84
C GLN A 323 -28.57 62.44 7.45
N TYR A 324 -27.30 62.06 7.54
CA TYR A 324 -26.23 62.93 8.04
C TYR A 324 -26.01 64.15 7.13
N GLU A 325 -25.93 63.96 5.81
CA GLU A 325 -25.79 65.05 4.84
C GLU A 325 -26.98 66.02 4.89
N ASN A 326 -28.20 65.51 5.00
CA ASN A 326 -29.40 66.32 5.18
C ASN A 326 -29.35 67.13 6.48
N LEU A 327 -28.93 66.53 7.60
CA LEU A 327 -28.79 67.23 8.87
C LEU A 327 -27.70 68.30 8.81
N LEU A 328 -26.57 67.99 8.17
CA LEU A 328 -25.47 68.92 7.98
C LEU A 328 -25.91 70.15 7.16
N THR A 329 -26.59 69.94 6.04
CA THR A 329 -27.09 71.04 5.20
C THR A 329 -28.14 71.90 5.94
N GLN A 330 -29.03 71.28 6.71
CA GLN A 330 -29.99 72.00 7.57
C GLN A 330 -29.27 72.86 8.62
N ASN A 331 -28.28 72.30 9.33
CA ASN A 331 -27.51 73.01 10.34
C ASN A 331 -26.72 74.18 9.73
N MET A 332 -26.07 73.98 8.59
CA MET A 332 -25.34 75.03 7.87
C MET A 332 -26.28 76.17 7.44
N ALA A 333 -27.47 75.85 6.95
CA ALA A 333 -28.48 76.86 6.58
C ALA A 333 -28.99 77.63 7.81
N ALA A 334 -29.28 76.93 8.91
CA ALA A 334 -29.69 77.52 10.17
C ALA A 334 -28.61 78.46 10.74
N GLU A 335 -27.36 78.02 10.74
CA GLU A 335 -26.21 78.82 11.18
C GLU A 335 -26.06 80.08 10.32
N LYS A 336 -26.10 79.96 8.98
CA LYS A 336 -26.05 81.10 8.07
C LYS A 336 -27.18 82.10 8.33
N LYS A 337 -28.39 81.61 8.65
CA LYS A 337 -29.54 82.45 9.03
C LYS A 337 -29.35 83.15 10.38
N ILE A 338 -28.67 82.52 11.34
CA ILE A 338 -28.34 83.14 12.64
C ILE A 338 -27.22 84.17 12.46
N ARG A 339 -26.14 83.85 11.75
CA ARG A 339 -25.04 84.78 11.46
C ARG A 339 -25.51 86.03 10.72
N SER A 340 -26.37 85.88 9.71
CA SER A 340 -26.94 87.04 8.99
C SER A 340 -27.85 87.90 9.87
N ARG A 341 -28.63 87.30 10.77
CA ARG A 341 -29.42 88.05 11.77
C ARG A 341 -28.51 88.80 12.75
N ARG A 342 -27.47 88.14 13.25
CA ARG A 342 -26.47 88.74 14.15
C ARG A 342 -25.83 89.98 13.50
N ILE A 343 -25.33 89.85 12.26
CA ILE A 343 -24.72 90.97 11.53
C ILE A 343 -25.70 92.15 11.36
N LYS A 344 -26.98 91.87 11.05
CA LYS A 344 -28.01 92.91 10.95
C LYS A 344 -28.23 93.65 12.26
N ILE A 345 -28.30 92.93 13.38
CA ILE A 345 -28.48 93.52 14.71
C ILE A 345 -27.22 94.30 15.12
N GLU A 346 -26.02 93.75 14.89
CA GLU A 346 -24.75 94.45 15.16
C GLU A 346 -24.65 95.75 14.35
N ALA A 347 -25.05 95.75 13.08
CA ALA A 347 -25.10 96.96 12.25
C ALA A 347 -26.14 97.98 12.76
N GLN A 348 -27.31 97.52 13.22
CA GLN A 348 -28.31 98.40 13.84
C GLN A 348 -27.80 99.04 15.13
N LEU A 349 -27.15 98.25 16.00
CA LEU A 349 -26.54 98.74 17.24
C LEU A 349 -25.42 99.74 16.96
N SER A 350 -24.53 99.46 16.00
CA SER A 350 -23.49 100.40 15.59
C SER A 350 -24.07 101.70 15.04
N ASN A 351 -25.15 101.63 14.25
CA ASN A 351 -25.85 102.83 13.79
C ASN A 351 -26.49 103.63 14.92
N TRP A 352 -27.08 102.97 15.93
CA TRP A 352 -27.61 103.65 17.11
C TRP A 352 -26.52 104.29 17.97
N LEU A 353 -25.40 103.60 18.16
CA LEU A 353 -24.23 104.14 18.85
C LEU A 353 -23.71 105.39 18.13
N ASN A 354 -23.51 105.32 16.81
CA ASN A 354 -23.04 106.47 16.02
C ASN A 354 -24.01 107.67 16.10
N LYS A 355 -25.32 107.42 16.12
CA LYS A 355 -26.32 108.50 16.30
C LYS A 355 -26.26 109.11 17.69
N TYR A 356 -26.09 108.28 18.71
CA TYR A 356 -25.93 108.75 20.09
C TYR A 356 -24.65 109.56 20.26
N ASP A 357 -23.53 109.08 19.75
CA ASP A 357 -22.24 109.78 19.79
C ASP A 357 -22.31 111.13 19.04
N ALA A 358 -23.03 111.18 17.91
CA ALA A 358 -23.27 112.43 17.19
C ALA A 358 -24.15 113.41 17.98
N ASP A 359 -25.29 112.97 18.54
CA ASP A 359 -26.19 113.81 19.36
C ASP A 359 -25.48 114.32 20.62
N ILE A 360 -24.71 113.48 21.30
CA ILE A 360 -23.88 113.89 22.45
C ILE A 360 -22.80 114.89 22.02
N GLY A 361 -22.15 114.67 20.87
CA GLY A 361 -21.18 115.61 20.30
C GLY A 361 -21.80 116.99 20.01
N GLU A 362 -22.98 117.02 19.38
CA GLU A 362 -23.74 118.25 19.10
C GLU A 362 -24.15 118.96 20.40
N ARG A 363 -24.72 118.23 21.37
CA ARG A 363 -25.12 118.75 22.69
C ARG A 363 -23.95 119.33 23.48
N ASN A 364 -22.79 118.65 23.46
CA ASN A 364 -21.60 119.14 24.14
C ASN A 364 -21.07 120.42 23.48
N ALA A 365 -21.07 120.49 22.15
CA ALA A 365 -20.68 121.71 21.44
C ALA A 365 -21.63 122.89 21.74
N GLU A 366 -22.95 122.63 21.83
CA GLU A 366 -23.93 123.63 22.27
C GLU A 366 -23.69 124.09 23.71
N PHE A 367 -23.43 123.14 24.62
CA PHE A 367 -23.12 123.44 26.01
C PHE A 367 -21.86 124.30 26.14
N GLU A 368 -20.76 123.93 25.49
CA GLU A 368 -19.52 124.71 25.47
C GLU A 368 -19.75 126.13 24.92
N ALA A 369 -20.56 126.27 23.87
CA ALA A 369 -20.89 127.58 23.30
C ALA A 369 -21.73 128.46 24.25
N ILE A 370 -22.65 127.87 25.03
CA ILE A 370 -23.43 128.58 26.05
C ILE A 370 -22.53 128.94 27.24
N ASP A 371 -21.70 128.02 27.70
CA ASP A 371 -20.77 128.24 28.81
C ASP A 371 -19.78 129.36 28.48
N GLU A 372 -19.24 129.38 27.25
CA GLU A 372 -18.38 130.47 26.78
C GLU A 372 -19.10 131.84 26.80
N LYS A 373 -20.38 131.88 26.39
CA LYS A 373 -21.20 133.11 26.48
C LYS A 373 -21.45 133.51 27.93
N CYS A 374 -21.75 132.56 28.81
CA CYS A 374 -21.99 132.80 30.22
C CYS A 374 -20.73 133.35 30.91
N GLU A 375 -19.56 132.79 30.63
CA GLU A 375 -18.29 133.30 31.14
C GLU A 375 -17.98 134.71 30.62
N LYS A 376 -18.27 135.00 29.34
CA LYS A 376 -18.18 136.37 28.80
C LYS A 376 -19.12 137.34 29.53
N GLU A 377 -20.38 136.96 29.74
CA GLU A 377 -21.36 137.77 30.46
C GLU A 377 -20.98 137.98 31.93
N LYS A 378 -20.47 136.95 32.62
CA LYS A 378 -19.93 137.08 33.98
C LYS A 378 -18.74 138.03 34.03
N ALA A 379 -17.84 137.96 33.05
CA ALA A 379 -16.72 138.90 32.95
C ALA A 379 -17.21 140.34 32.71
N HIS A 380 -18.21 140.53 31.86
CA HIS A 380 -18.87 141.83 31.66
C HIS A 380 -19.55 142.33 32.94
N MET A 381 -20.27 141.46 33.67
CA MET A 381 -20.92 141.80 34.92
C MET A 381 -19.90 142.23 35.98
N LYS A 382 -18.80 141.48 36.14
CA LYS A 382 -17.69 141.86 37.04
C LYS A 382 -17.14 143.24 36.71
N LYS A 383 -16.88 143.51 35.42
CA LYS A 383 -16.39 144.82 34.98
C LYS A 383 -17.38 145.95 35.27
N ILE A 384 -18.68 145.72 35.07
CA ILE A 384 -19.73 146.70 35.40
C ILE A 384 -19.80 146.92 36.91
N GLN A 385 -19.70 145.85 37.72
CA GLN A 385 -19.67 145.95 39.17
C GLN A 385 -18.45 146.75 39.64
N GLU A 386 -17.26 146.50 39.11
CA GLU A 386 -16.06 147.29 39.40
C GLU A 386 -16.28 148.79 39.12
N LEU A 387 -16.90 149.14 37.98
CA LEU A 387 -17.25 150.53 37.66
C LEU A 387 -18.32 151.11 38.61
N PHE A 388 -19.29 150.32 39.06
CA PHE A 388 -20.29 150.75 40.04
C PHE A 388 -19.66 150.97 41.42
N ASP A 389 -18.78 150.08 41.85
CA ASP A 389 -18.06 150.20 43.11
C ASP A 389 -17.18 151.46 43.10
N GLU A 390 -16.47 151.74 42.00
CA GLU A 390 -15.72 152.99 41.78
C GLU A 390 -16.64 154.24 41.85
N GLN A 391 -17.81 154.20 41.20
CA GLN A 391 -18.78 155.30 41.26
C GLN A 391 -19.40 155.49 42.65
N GLU A 392 -19.64 154.40 43.39
CA GLU A 392 -20.17 154.45 44.74
C GLU A 392 -19.13 155.06 45.71
N GLU A 393 -17.85 154.70 45.56
CA GLU A 393 -16.75 155.36 46.29
C GLU A 393 -16.71 156.86 46.00
N GLU A 394 -16.75 157.28 44.73
CA GLU A 394 -16.80 158.70 44.35
C GLU A 394 -18.05 159.40 44.90
N TYR A 395 -19.22 158.75 44.85
CA TYR A 395 -20.47 159.28 45.39
C TYR A 395 -20.43 159.47 46.90
N LEU A 396 -19.89 158.50 47.65
CA LEU A 396 -19.76 158.58 49.10
C LEU A 396 -18.86 159.74 49.51
N VAL A 397 -17.74 159.95 48.81
CA VAL A 397 -16.86 161.12 49.05
C VAL A 397 -17.60 162.43 48.81
N LEU A 398 -18.30 162.58 47.69
CA LEU A 398 -19.10 163.78 47.40
C LEU A 398 -20.26 163.98 48.39
N PHE A 399 -20.83 162.89 48.89
CA PHE A 399 -21.90 162.91 49.88
C PHE A 399 -21.37 163.37 51.24
N GLU A 400 -20.22 162.86 51.68
CA GLU A 400 -19.53 163.30 52.90
C GLU A 400 -19.13 164.79 52.80
N GLU A 401 -18.54 165.22 51.68
CA GLU A 401 -18.24 166.65 51.44
C GLU A 401 -19.50 167.52 51.56
N LYS A 402 -20.63 167.06 51.00
CA LYS A 402 -21.90 167.77 51.09
C LYS A 402 -22.49 167.77 52.50
N GLU A 403 -22.38 166.66 53.24
CA GLU A 403 -22.84 166.57 54.62
C GLU A 403 -22.01 167.49 55.52
N GLU A 404 -20.68 167.58 55.31
CA GLU A 404 -19.82 168.54 55.98
C GLU A 404 -20.20 169.99 55.67
N GLU A 405 -20.49 170.33 54.41
CA GLU A 405 -20.98 171.66 54.02
C GLU A 405 -22.32 172.00 54.69
N ASP A 406 -23.28 171.08 54.68
CA ASP A 406 -24.60 171.26 55.32
C ASP A 406 -24.47 171.38 56.84
N GLN A 407 -23.59 170.60 57.46
CA GLN A 407 -23.27 170.65 58.90
C GLN A 407 -22.65 171.99 59.28
N GLN A 408 -21.65 172.47 58.53
CA GLN A 408 -21.04 173.79 58.75
C GLN A 408 -22.08 174.90 58.62
N ALA A 409 -22.95 174.85 57.60
CA ALA A 409 -24.03 175.80 57.42
C ALA A 409 -25.06 175.77 58.56
N TRP A 410 -25.32 174.61 59.15
CA TRP A 410 -26.22 174.46 60.30
C TRP A 410 -25.58 174.97 61.60
N GLU A 411 -24.31 174.68 61.84
CA GLU A 411 -23.54 175.16 63.00
C GLU A 411 -23.42 176.68 63.01
N GLU A 412 -23.17 177.31 61.86
CA GLU A 412 -23.19 178.77 61.73
C GLU A 412 -24.56 179.35 62.12
N LYS A 413 -25.65 178.76 61.63
CA LYS A 413 -27.03 179.17 61.99
C LYS A 413 -27.31 178.96 63.48
N ALA A 414 -26.87 177.85 64.06
CA ALA A 414 -27.05 177.53 65.48
C ALA A 414 -26.26 178.49 66.38
N TYR A 415 -25.03 178.84 66.00
CA TYR A 415 -24.20 179.81 66.71
C TYR A 415 -24.81 181.22 66.68
N LEU A 416 -25.29 181.65 65.50
CA LEU A 416 -26.08 182.88 65.35
C LEU A 416 -27.33 182.88 66.25
N TYR A 417 -28.04 181.76 66.34
CA TYR A 417 -29.20 181.64 67.22
C TYR A 417 -28.82 181.74 68.71
N LEU A 418 -27.72 181.10 69.13
CA LEU A 418 -27.22 181.13 70.50
C LEU A 418 -26.76 182.53 70.93
N MET A 419 -26.02 183.25 70.08
CA MET A 419 -25.66 184.65 70.34
C MET A 419 -26.90 185.52 70.53
N ASN A 420 -27.89 185.38 69.63
CA ASN A 420 -29.14 186.13 69.70
C ASN A 420 -29.97 185.80 70.96
N ARG A 421 -29.99 184.53 71.39
CA ARG A 421 -30.67 184.10 72.62
C ARG A 421 -29.98 184.66 73.86
N SER A 422 -28.65 184.66 73.89
CA SER A 422 -27.84 185.19 74.98
C SER A 422 -28.04 186.71 75.12
N ALA A 423 -28.00 187.44 73.99
CA ALA A 423 -28.32 188.87 73.94
C ALA A 423 -29.72 189.17 74.49
N ARG A 424 -30.74 188.40 74.08
CA ARG A 424 -32.12 188.55 74.60
C ARG A 424 -32.22 188.30 76.10
N LYS A 425 -31.48 187.33 76.65
CA LYS A 425 -31.50 187.01 78.09
C LYS A 425 -30.90 188.14 78.93
N ILE A 426 -29.78 188.71 78.47
CA ILE A 426 -29.13 189.88 79.10
C ILE A 426 -30.08 191.08 79.09
N GLN A 427 -30.70 191.38 77.93
CA GLN A 427 -31.68 192.47 77.81
C GLN A 427 -32.88 192.30 78.74
N ARG A 428 -33.36 191.06 78.95
CA ARG A 428 -34.52 190.76 79.81
C ARG A 428 -34.19 190.93 81.30
N CYS A 429 -33.04 190.44 81.75
CA CYS A 429 -32.59 190.63 83.13
C CYS A 429 -32.36 192.11 83.46
N TRP A 430 -31.82 192.89 82.52
CA TRP A 430 -31.62 194.33 82.69
C TRP A 430 -32.94 195.10 82.83
N LYS A 431 -33.93 194.79 81.99
CA LYS A 431 -35.28 195.37 82.10
C LYS A 431 -35.96 195.04 83.44
N ALA A 432 -35.85 193.79 83.92
CA ALA A 432 -36.41 193.37 85.20
C ALA A 432 -35.75 194.04 86.42
N TYR A 433 -34.42 194.23 86.39
CA TYR A 433 -33.69 194.96 87.43
C TYR A 433 -34.10 196.43 87.49
N ARG A 434 -34.28 197.07 86.33
CA ARG A 434 -34.72 198.47 86.25
C ARG A 434 -36.13 198.68 86.84
N GLN A 435 -37.07 197.76 86.57
CA GLN A 435 -38.44 197.83 87.08
C GLN A 435 -38.48 197.76 88.62
N ARG A 436 -37.76 196.78 89.22
CA ARG A 436 -37.68 196.60 90.68
C ARG A 436 -37.03 197.78 91.41
N LYS A 437 -36.17 198.55 90.73
CA LYS A 437 -35.52 199.75 91.28
C LYS A 437 -36.46 200.97 91.33
N ILE A 438 -37.42 201.06 90.39
CA ILE A 438 -38.42 202.15 90.35
C ILE A 438 -39.50 201.91 91.42
N GLU A 439 -39.98 200.68 91.57
CA GLU A 439 -41.00 200.31 92.58
C GLU A 439 -40.54 200.55 94.03
N ARG A 440 -39.24 200.36 94.33
CA ARG A 440 -38.67 200.64 95.66
C ARG A 440 -38.54 202.14 95.99
N LYS A 441 -38.56 203.03 95.00
CA LYS A 441 -38.47 204.49 95.23
C LYS A 441 -39.83 205.14 95.51
N MET A 442 -40.94 204.56 95.06
CA MET A 442 -42.29 205.13 95.26
C MET A 442 -42.90 204.79 96.62
N ALA A 443 -42.35 203.83 97.38
CA ALA A 443 -42.89 203.39 98.67
C ALA A 443 -42.34 204.14 99.91
N LYS A 444 -41.66 205.29 99.76
CA LYS A 444 -40.90 205.93 100.88
C LYS A 444 -41.03 207.45 101.09
N LYS A 445 -42.07 208.13 100.58
CA LYS A 445 -42.49 209.48 101.00
C LYS A 445 -44.02 209.60 100.82
N SER A 446 -44.87 209.08 101.72
CA SER A 446 -45.33 209.69 102.99
C SER A 446 -44.32 210.28 103.96
#